data_AF-A0A7W0MAI7-F1
#
_entry.id   AF-A0A7W0MAI7-F1
#
_cell.length_a   1.000
_cell.length_b   1.000
_cell.length_c   1.000
_cell.angle_alpha   90.00
_cell.angle_beta   90.00
_cell.angle_gamma   90.00
#
_symmetry.space_group_name_H-M   'P 1'
#
loop_
_entity.id
_entity.type
_entity.pdbx_description
1 polymer ?
#
loop_
_entity_poly.entity_id
_entity_poly.type
_entity_poly.pdbx_seq_one_letter_code
_entity_poly.pdbx_strand_id
1 'polypeptide(L)'
;MSKTSLLDRLRGKARQAEQAAVSDYRQLVTAIADDDEFVDDEAAERILRESGHTVEDAERDAARLRERRQLRVAVDAVGEETRQQWRDANAAVAALKQDMIETLERTRLGFLKKIADAEAHCVAISTKQSRADNARVSLRGTAPPALRDEWTRISKRHSDEFGGPAVKERMLAELDERLFEPWPEGCASLC
;
A
#
# COMPACT_ATOMS: atom_id res chain seq x y z
N MET A 1 -57.61 18.78 -5.31
CA MET A 1 -56.14 18.86 -5.25
C MET A 1 -55.65 18.05 -4.04
N SER A 2 -54.74 17.08 -4.23
CA SER A 2 -54.26 16.26 -3.11
C SER A 2 -53.26 17.05 -2.26
N LYS A 3 -53.27 16.86 -0.93
CA LYS A 3 -52.33 17.51 -0.01
C LYS A 3 -50.86 17.24 -0.37
N THR A 4 -50.58 16.08 -0.95
CA THR A 4 -49.24 15.71 -1.47
C THR A 4 -48.79 16.63 -2.60
N SER A 5 -49.67 16.96 -3.56
CA SER A 5 -49.35 17.87 -4.67
C SER A 5 -49.05 19.32 -4.23
N LEU A 6 -49.60 19.76 -3.10
CA LEU A 6 -49.32 21.09 -2.55
C LEU A 6 -47.96 21.12 -1.83
N LEU A 7 -47.64 20.07 -1.05
CA LEU A 7 -46.35 19.93 -0.39
C LEU A 7 -45.19 19.81 -1.40
N ASP A 8 -45.39 19.09 -2.50
CA ASP A 8 -44.35 18.97 -3.54
C ASP A 8 -44.11 20.29 -4.29
N ARG A 9 -45.16 21.08 -4.55
CA ARG A 9 -45.03 22.44 -5.10
C ARG A 9 -44.30 23.38 -4.14
N LEU A 10 -44.60 23.30 -2.85
CA LEU A 10 -43.91 24.10 -1.82
C LEU A 10 -42.43 23.71 -1.73
N ARG A 11 -42.11 22.42 -1.76
CA ARG A 11 -40.72 21.94 -1.81
C ARG A 11 -39.98 22.40 -3.07
N GLY A 12 -40.65 22.37 -4.22
CA GLY A 12 -40.09 22.86 -5.49
C GLY A 12 -39.74 24.36 -5.41
N LYS A 13 -40.65 25.18 -4.89
CA LYS A 13 -40.42 26.61 -4.69
C LYS A 13 -39.32 26.90 -3.68
N ALA A 14 -39.25 26.15 -2.58
CA ALA A 14 -38.20 26.29 -1.58
C ALA A 14 -36.80 26.01 -2.18
N ARG A 15 -36.67 24.96 -2.98
CA ARG A 15 -35.41 24.65 -3.70
C ARG A 15 -35.02 25.72 -4.70
N GLN A 16 -35.98 26.30 -5.42
CA GLN A 16 -35.72 27.40 -6.35
C GLN A 16 -35.23 28.66 -5.63
N ALA A 17 -35.85 29.00 -4.49
CA ALA A 17 -35.41 30.13 -3.67
C ALA A 17 -34.00 29.92 -3.10
N GLU A 18 -33.69 28.71 -2.64
CA GLU A 18 -32.35 28.36 -2.15
C GLU A 18 -31.29 28.47 -3.26
N GLN A 19 -31.59 27.99 -4.47
CA GLN A 19 -30.68 28.13 -5.62
C GLN A 19 -30.48 29.59 -6.04
N ALA A 20 -31.54 30.41 -5.98
CA ALA A 20 -31.45 31.84 -6.25
C ALA A 20 -30.55 32.53 -5.22
N ALA A 21 -30.78 32.31 -3.92
CA ALA A 21 -29.97 32.89 -2.85
C ALA A 21 -28.48 32.50 -2.96
N VAL A 22 -28.18 31.25 -3.31
CA VAL A 22 -26.79 30.80 -3.56
C VAL A 22 -26.18 31.50 -4.78
N SER A 23 -26.96 31.71 -5.84
CA SER A 23 -26.51 32.43 -7.02
C SER A 23 -26.20 33.90 -6.69
N ASP A 24 -27.11 34.57 -6.00
CA ASP A 24 -26.98 35.98 -5.65
C ASP A 24 -25.82 36.21 -4.69
N TYR A 25 -25.62 35.31 -3.72
CA TYR A 25 -24.44 35.34 -2.84
C TYR A 25 -23.13 35.19 -3.62
N ARG A 26 -23.07 34.30 -4.62
CA ARG A 26 -21.87 34.17 -5.47
C ARG A 26 -21.60 35.42 -6.29
N GLN A 27 -22.64 36.10 -6.76
CA GLN A 27 -22.49 37.36 -7.48
C GLN A 27 -21.95 38.45 -6.56
N LEU A 28 -22.48 38.56 -5.33
CA LEU A 28 -21.98 39.49 -4.32
C LEU A 28 -20.50 39.23 -3.99
N VAL A 29 -20.12 37.98 -3.71
CA VAL A 29 -18.72 37.60 -3.45
C VAL A 29 -17.81 37.93 -4.65
N THR A 30 -18.32 37.77 -5.87
CA THR A 30 -17.57 38.11 -7.09
C THR A 30 -17.36 39.62 -7.20
N ALA A 31 -18.43 40.42 -6.98
CA ALA A 31 -18.35 41.88 -6.98
C ALA A 31 -17.36 42.40 -5.92
N ILE A 32 -17.41 41.85 -4.70
CA ILE A 32 -16.44 42.18 -3.63
C ILE A 32 -15.01 41.78 -4.04
N ALA A 33 -14.82 40.62 -4.68
CA ALA A 33 -13.51 40.17 -5.13
C ALA A 33 -12.94 41.00 -6.29
N ASP A 34 -13.82 41.59 -7.10
CA ASP A 34 -13.49 42.50 -8.21
C ASP A 34 -13.35 43.97 -7.77
N ASP A 35 -13.50 44.24 -6.47
CA ASP A 35 -13.51 45.58 -5.87
C ASP A 35 -14.50 46.52 -6.60
N ASP A 36 -15.67 46.01 -6.95
CA ASP A 36 -16.73 46.77 -7.61
C ASP A 36 -17.29 47.84 -6.66
N GLU A 37 -17.12 49.11 -7.03
CA GLU A 37 -17.48 50.28 -6.22
C GLU A 37 -19.01 50.46 -6.08
N PHE A 38 -19.80 49.70 -6.84
CA PHE A 38 -21.27 49.85 -6.93
C PHE A 38 -22.07 48.76 -6.21
N VAL A 39 -21.49 48.09 -5.22
CA VAL A 39 -22.28 47.17 -4.37
C VAL A 39 -23.21 47.99 -3.47
N ASP A 40 -24.51 47.92 -3.73
CA ASP A 40 -25.54 48.53 -2.89
C ASP A 40 -25.64 47.80 -1.53
N ASP A 41 -25.39 48.53 -0.44
CA ASP A 41 -25.37 48.01 0.93
C ASP A 41 -26.69 47.33 1.32
N GLU A 42 -27.83 47.92 0.95
CA GLU A 42 -29.15 47.35 1.28
C GLU A 42 -29.40 46.03 0.54
N ALA A 43 -28.93 45.94 -0.71
CA ALA A 43 -29.01 44.72 -1.50
C ALA A 43 -28.07 43.64 -0.97
N ALA A 44 -26.84 44.01 -0.58
CA ALA A 44 -25.86 43.09 0.00
C ALA A 44 -26.35 42.50 1.33
N GLU A 45 -26.88 43.33 2.23
CA GLU A 45 -27.45 42.87 3.51
C GLU A 45 -28.62 41.90 3.29
N ARG A 46 -29.49 42.17 2.30
CA ARG A 46 -30.60 41.27 1.95
C ARG A 46 -30.08 39.92 1.47
N ILE A 47 -29.12 39.91 0.54
CA ILE A 47 -28.53 38.70 -0.02
C ILE A 47 -27.89 37.86 1.10
N LEU A 48 -27.10 38.48 1.98
CA LEU A 48 -26.45 37.80 3.10
C LEU A 48 -27.47 37.17 4.06
N ARG A 49 -28.55 37.88 4.37
CA ARG A 49 -29.64 37.37 5.21
C ARG A 49 -30.37 36.19 4.57
N GLU A 50 -30.68 36.28 3.28
CA GLU A 50 -31.40 35.24 2.53
C GLU A 50 -30.53 33.99 2.29
N SER A 51 -29.22 34.15 2.11
CA SER A 51 -28.27 33.03 1.97
C SER A 51 -27.78 32.47 3.30
N GLY A 52 -28.04 33.14 4.43
CA GLY A 52 -27.58 32.73 5.76
C GLY A 52 -26.07 32.91 5.98
N HIS A 53 -25.48 33.93 5.36
CA HIS A 53 -24.05 34.25 5.47
C HIS A 53 -23.83 35.59 6.18
N THR A 54 -22.66 35.73 6.79
CA THR A 54 -22.23 36.99 7.41
C THR A 54 -21.37 37.81 6.45
N VAL A 55 -21.15 39.09 6.77
CA VAL A 55 -20.21 39.95 6.03
C VAL A 55 -18.80 39.34 6.04
N GLU A 56 -18.36 38.81 7.20
CA GLU A 56 -17.05 38.15 7.33
C GLU A 56 -16.92 36.91 6.43
N ASP A 57 -18.01 36.16 6.22
CA ASP A 57 -18.00 35.02 5.30
C ASP A 57 -17.82 35.49 3.85
N ALA A 58 -18.51 36.56 3.46
CA ALA A 58 -18.38 37.14 2.13
C ALA A 58 -16.98 37.68 1.86
N GLU A 59 -16.37 38.38 2.84
CA GLU A 59 -14.98 38.85 2.75
C GLU A 59 -13.99 37.70 2.63
N ARG A 60 -14.16 36.64 3.43
CA ARG A 60 -13.31 35.44 3.40
C ARG A 60 -13.40 34.73 2.05
N ASP A 61 -14.61 34.56 1.53
CA ASP A 61 -14.81 33.90 0.25
C ASP A 61 -14.33 34.77 -0.93
N ALA A 62 -14.47 36.10 -0.84
CA ALA A 62 -13.91 37.03 -1.81
C ALA A 62 -12.38 36.97 -1.82
N ALA A 63 -11.74 36.96 -0.64
CA ALA A 63 -10.29 36.80 -0.53
C ALA A 63 -9.79 35.49 -1.15
N ARG A 64 -10.48 34.37 -0.87
CA ARG A 64 -10.20 33.07 -1.51
C ARG A 64 -10.38 33.13 -3.02
N LEU A 65 -11.40 33.84 -3.51
CA LEU A 65 -11.63 34.01 -4.94
C LEU A 65 -10.49 34.81 -5.60
N ARG A 66 -10.02 35.89 -4.98
CA ARG A 66 -8.84 36.66 -5.45
C ARG A 66 -7.59 35.78 -5.50
N GLU A 67 -7.30 35.04 -4.43
CA GLU A 67 -6.16 34.12 -4.37
C GLU A 67 -6.23 33.07 -5.48
N ARG A 68 -7.39 32.45 -5.70
CA ARG A 68 -7.58 31.47 -6.79
C ARG A 68 -7.36 32.08 -8.17
N ARG A 69 -7.80 33.32 -8.39
CA ARG A 69 -7.55 34.04 -9.65
C ARG A 69 -6.07 34.32 -9.84
N GLN A 70 -5.37 34.79 -8.80
CA GLN A 70 -3.92 35.00 -8.84
C GLN A 70 -3.16 33.70 -9.15
N LEU A 71 -3.52 32.60 -8.50
CA LEU A 71 -2.93 31.28 -8.78
C LEU A 71 -3.20 30.82 -10.22
N ARG A 72 -4.41 31.05 -10.75
CA ARG A 72 -4.72 30.71 -12.14
C ARG A 72 -3.87 31.53 -13.12
N VAL A 73 -3.75 32.84 -12.90
CA VAL A 73 -2.89 33.71 -13.71
C VAL A 73 -1.43 33.24 -13.64
N ALA A 74 -0.94 32.87 -12.45
CA ALA A 74 0.40 32.33 -12.29
C ALA A 74 0.59 31.02 -13.06
N VAL A 75 -0.38 30.10 -13.00
CA VAL A 75 -0.37 28.84 -13.77
C VAL A 75 -0.42 29.10 -15.28
N ASP A 76 -1.21 30.07 -15.71
CA ASP A 76 -1.28 30.44 -17.13
C ASP A 76 0.05 31.05 -17.60
N ALA A 77 0.70 31.86 -16.75
CA ALA A 77 1.99 32.49 -17.00
C ALA A 77 3.18 31.52 -17.06
N VAL A 78 3.07 30.31 -16.48
CA VAL A 78 4.08 29.24 -16.58
C VAL A 78 4.30 28.78 -18.04
N GLY A 79 3.37 29.11 -18.96
CA GLY A 79 3.51 28.78 -20.38
C GLY A 79 3.25 27.30 -20.69
N GLU A 80 2.96 26.98 -21.94
CA GLU A 80 2.63 25.60 -22.34
C GLU A 80 3.86 24.68 -22.32
N GLU A 81 5.05 25.22 -22.59
CA GLU A 81 6.29 24.44 -22.60
C GLU A 81 6.61 23.86 -21.21
N THR A 82 6.57 24.69 -20.16
CA THR A 82 6.82 24.22 -18.79
C THR A 82 5.70 23.31 -18.29
N ARG A 83 4.44 23.54 -18.71
CA ARG A 83 3.34 22.59 -18.44
C ARG A 83 3.58 21.24 -19.10
N GLN A 84 4.07 21.22 -20.34
CA GLN A 84 4.37 19.99 -21.05
C GLN A 84 5.54 19.24 -20.39
N GLN A 85 6.61 19.94 -20.03
CA GLN A 85 7.73 19.35 -19.27
C GLN A 85 7.26 18.70 -17.96
N TRP A 86 6.33 19.34 -17.24
CA TRP A 86 5.73 18.76 -16.03
C TRP A 86 4.89 17.51 -16.31
N ARG A 87 4.09 17.50 -17.38
CA ARG A 87 3.33 16.32 -17.79
C ARG A 87 4.27 15.16 -18.16
N ASP A 88 5.32 15.45 -18.93
CA ASP A 88 6.29 14.45 -19.37
C ASP A 88 7.08 13.89 -18.18
N ALA A 89 7.51 14.74 -17.24
CA ALA A 89 8.16 14.31 -16.00
C ALA A 89 7.24 13.43 -15.14
N ASN A 90 5.98 13.81 -14.98
CA ASN A 90 5.00 13.01 -14.24
C ASN A 90 4.70 11.67 -14.92
N ALA A 91 4.62 11.65 -16.25
CA ALA A 91 4.45 10.42 -17.03
C ALA A 91 5.67 9.50 -16.88
N ALA A 92 6.89 10.05 -16.93
CA ALA A 92 8.12 9.30 -16.70
C ALA A 92 8.19 8.71 -15.28
N VAL A 93 7.81 9.49 -14.26
CA VAL A 93 7.72 9.00 -12.88
C VAL A 93 6.67 7.89 -12.73
N ALA A 94 5.52 8.01 -13.39
CA ALA A 94 4.50 6.97 -13.39
C ALA A 94 4.99 5.67 -14.04
N ALA A 95 5.68 5.78 -15.19
CA ALA A 95 6.30 4.64 -15.87
C ALA A 95 7.35 3.95 -14.99
N LEU A 96 8.25 4.72 -14.36
CA LEU A 96 9.26 4.16 -13.45
C LEU A 96 8.64 3.41 -12.26
N LYS A 97 7.53 3.93 -11.71
CA LYS A 97 6.81 3.24 -10.63
C LYS A 97 6.21 1.92 -11.10
N GLN A 98 5.62 1.90 -12.29
CA GLN A 98 5.07 0.69 -12.90
C GLN A 98 6.18 -0.37 -13.09
N ASP A 99 7.30 0.02 -13.69
CA ASP A 99 8.44 -0.86 -13.94
C ASP A 99 9.03 -1.43 -12.63
N MET A 100 9.10 -0.60 -11.58
CA MET A 100 9.55 -1.03 -10.25
C MET A 100 8.60 -2.07 -9.65
N ILE A 101 7.28 -1.86 -9.74
CA ILE A 101 6.28 -2.83 -9.25
C ILE A 101 6.44 -4.17 -9.99
N GLU A 102 6.51 -4.16 -11.32
CA GLU A 102 6.67 -5.37 -12.10
C GLU A 102 7.97 -6.12 -11.77
N THR A 103 9.06 -5.38 -11.58
CA THR A 103 10.36 -5.96 -11.23
C THR A 103 10.31 -6.62 -9.86
N LEU A 104 9.71 -5.95 -8.87
CA LEU A 104 9.51 -6.51 -7.52
C LEU A 104 8.61 -7.75 -7.54
N GLU A 105 7.55 -7.75 -8.35
CA GLU A 105 6.67 -8.92 -8.51
C GLU A 105 7.40 -10.10 -9.15
N ARG A 106 8.14 -9.88 -10.24
CA ARG A 106 8.96 -10.94 -10.88
C ARG A 106 9.98 -11.51 -9.89
N THR A 107 10.62 -10.64 -9.12
CA THR A 107 11.64 -11.02 -8.14
C THR A 107 11.02 -11.81 -7.00
N ARG A 108 9.90 -11.35 -6.45
CA ARG A 108 9.13 -12.06 -5.42
C ARG A 108 8.71 -13.45 -5.89
N LEU A 109 8.18 -13.58 -7.09
CA LEU A 109 7.79 -14.88 -7.66
C LEU A 109 9.00 -15.80 -7.83
N GLY A 110 10.14 -15.26 -8.28
CA GLY A 110 11.40 -15.99 -8.36
C GLY A 110 11.89 -16.51 -7.01
N PHE A 111 11.82 -15.69 -5.96
CA PHE A 111 12.18 -16.09 -4.59
C PHE A 111 11.23 -17.14 -4.02
N LEU A 112 9.92 -16.95 -4.16
CA LEU A 112 8.93 -17.91 -3.67
C LEU A 112 9.10 -19.28 -4.32
N LYS A 113 9.43 -19.33 -5.61
CA LYS A 113 9.73 -20.59 -6.31
C LYS A 113 10.94 -21.30 -5.71
N LYS A 114 12.04 -20.57 -5.47
CA LYS A 114 13.25 -21.13 -4.85
C LYS A 114 12.98 -21.68 -3.44
N ILE A 115 12.16 -20.97 -2.65
CA ILE A 115 11.76 -21.43 -1.31
C ILE A 115 10.94 -22.73 -1.42
N ALA A 116 9.95 -22.77 -2.31
CA ALA A 116 9.12 -23.95 -2.52
C ALA A 116 9.95 -25.18 -2.96
N ASP A 117 10.93 -24.98 -3.85
CA ASP A 117 11.84 -26.06 -4.27
C ASP A 117 12.69 -26.56 -3.09
N ALA A 118 13.23 -25.66 -2.27
CA ALA A 118 14.00 -26.01 -1.08
C ALA A 118 13.16 -26.77 -0.03
N GLU A 119 11.93 -26.31 0.23
CA GLU A 119 11.00 -26.99 1.13
C GLU A 119 10.65 -28.39 0.62
N ALA A 120 10.38 -28.55 -0.67
CA ALA A 120 10.11 -29.85 -1.28
C ALA A 120 11.31 -30.82 -1.11
N HIS A 121 12.54 -30.32 -1.27
CA HIS A 121 13.75 -31.10 -1.00
C HIS A 121 13.86 -31.52 0.47
N CYS A 122 13.62 -30.62 1.42
CA CYS A 122 13.63 -30.92 2.84
C CYS A 122 12.58 -31.98 3.22
N VAL A 123 11.35 -31.85 2.70
CA VAL A 123 10.27 -32.81 2.91
C VAL A 123 10.64 -34.19 2.32
N ALA A 124 11.24 -34.24 1.14
CA ALA A 124 11.68 -35.48 0.53
C ALA A 124 12.76 -36.19 1.36
N ILE A 125 13.72 -35.44 1.93
CA ILE A 125 14.76 -35.98 2.83
C ILE A 125 14.13 -36.52 4.11
N SER A 126 13.27 -35.73 4.76
CA SER A 126 12.57 -36.13 5.99
C SER A 126 11.72 -37.39 5.77
N THR A 127 11.00 -37.47 4.65
CA THR A 127 10.18 -38.65 4.31
C THR A 127 11.03 -39.90 4.09
N LYS A 128 12.19 -39.77 3.41
CA LYS A 128 13.13 -40.88 3.23
C LYS A 128 13.73 -41.34 4.56
N GLN A 129 14.09 -40.41 5.45
CA GLN A 129 14.56 -40.74 6.80
C GLN A 129 13.48 -41.47 7.60
N SER A 130 12.24 -40.97 7.60
CA SER A 130 11.12 -41.62 8.29
C SER A 130 10.85 -43.04 7.78
N ARG A 131 10.91 -43.27 6.45
CA ARG A 131 10.82 -44.63 5.89
C ARG A 131 11.96 -45.53 6.33
N ALA A 132 13.19 -45.02 6.34
CA ALA A 132 14.35 -45.78 6.80
C ALA A 132 14.25 -46.12 8.29
N ASP A 133 13.78 -45.20 9.12
CA ASP A 133 13.61 -45.41 10.55
C ASP A 133 12.47 -46.40 10.85
N ASN A 134 11.34 -46.31 10.14
CA ASN A 134 10.26 -47.30 10.23
C ASN A 134 10.73 -48.70 9.80
N ALA A 135 11.54 -48.80 8.74
CA ALA A 135 12.12 -50.07 8.30
C ALA A 135 13.10 -50.63 9.36
N ARG A 136 13.94 -49.78 9.96
CA ARG A 136 14.84 -50.17 11.07
C ARG A 136 14.06 -50.68 12.28
N VAL A 137 12.99 -49.99 12.68
CA VAL A 137 12.12 -50.41 13.79
C VAL A 137 11.46 -51.76 13.49
N SER A 138 10.93 -51.93 12.28
CA SER A 138 10.33 -53.20 11.84
C SER A 138 11.32 -54.37 11.84
N LEU A 139 12.53 -54.16 11.32
CA LEU A 139 13.61 -55.15 11.37
C LEU A 139 14.03 -55.48 12.80
N ARG A 140 14.05 -54.49 13.70
CA ARG A 140 14.40 -54.70 15.12
C ARG A 140 13.35 -55.53 15.86
N GLY A 141 12.07 -55.37 15.51
CA GLY A 141 10.98 -56.16 16.08
C GLY A 141 10.97 -57.62 15.63
N THR A 142 11.49 -57.90 14.44
CA THR A 142 11.53 -59.25 13.84
C THR A 142 12.86 -59.98 14.02
N ALA A 143 13.91 -59.27 14.46
CA ALA A 143 15.24 -59.85 14.66
C ALA A 143 15.31 -60.83 15.86
N PRO A 144 16.16 -61.87 15.80
CA PRO A 144 16.52 -62.70 16.95
C PRO A 144 17.12 -61.88 18.10
N PRO A 145 16.95 -62.30 19.37
CA PRO A 145 17.40 -61.53 20.55
C PRO A 145 18.88 -61.11 20.52
N ALA A 146 19.78 -62.03 20.15
CA ALA A 146 21.22 -61.75 20.08
C ALA A 146 21.58 -60.63 19.08
N LEU A 147 20.86 -60.55 17.96
CA LEU A 147 21.05 -59.49 16.96
C LEU A 147 20.50 -58.13 17.44
N ARG A 148 19.41 -58.12 18.23
CA ARG A 148 18.89 -56.88 18.83
C ARG A 148 19.86 -56.29 19.85
N ASP A 149 20.49 -57.14 20.66
CA ASP A 149 21.45 -56.71 21.66
C ASP A 149 22.72 -56.13 21.01
N GLU A 150 23.23 -56.79 19.97
CA GLU A 150 24.38 -56.29 19.21
C GLU A 150 24.06 -54.97 18.48
N TRP A 151 22.86 -54.85 17.88
CA TRP A 151 22.42 -53.58 17.30
C TRP A 151 22.29 -52.45 18.33
N THR A 152 21.80 -52.76 19.53
CA THR A 152 21.72 -51.77 20.61
C THR A 152 23.10 -51.30 21.03
N ARG A 153 24.07 -52.23 21.09
CA ARG A 153 25.47 -51.94 21.40
C ARG A 153 26.15 -51.09 20.33
N ILE A 154 25.93 -51.40 19.04
CA ILE A 154 26.46 -50.62 17.91
C ILE A 154 25.82 -49.22 17.86
N SER A 155 24.50 -49.13 18.01
CA SER A 155 23.78 -47.85 18.00
C SER A 155 24.22 -46.94 19.16
N LYS A 156 24.41 -47.50 20.36
CA LYS A 156 24.96 -46.76 21.50
C LYS A 156 26.37 -46.25 21.22
N ARG A 157 27.25 -47.09 20.69
CA ARG A 157 28.63 -46.70 20.33
C ARG A 157 28.64 -45.56 19.30
N HIS A 158 27.79 -45.66 18.28
CA HIS A 158 27.65 -44.63 17.26
C HIS A 158 27.02 -43.34 17.79
N SER A 159 26.09 -43.42 18.75
CA SER A 159 25.53 -42.25 19.43
C SER A 159 26.56 -41.57 20.34
N ASP A 160 27.40 -42.34 21.02
CA ASP A 160 28.45 -41.80 21.89
C ASP A 160 29.55 -41.13 21.05
N GLU A 161 29.84 -41.66 19.86
CA GLU A 161 30.88 -41.16 18.94
C GLU A 161 30.40 -39.99 18.06
N PHE A 162 29.14 -39.99 17.61
CA PHE A 162 28.62 -39.02 16.63
C PHE A 162 27.37 -38.24 17.07
N GLY A 163 26.68 -38.67 18.12
CA GLY A 163 25.40 -38.10 18.59
C GLY A 163 25.48 -37.20 19.81
N GLY A 164 26.69 -37.00 20.36
CA GLY A 164 26.90 -36.17 21.54
C GLY A 164 26.56 -34.68 21.30
N PRO A 165 26.16 -33.93 22.35
CA PRO A 165 25.81 -32.52 22.23
C PRO A 165 26.89 -31.67 21.53
N ALA A 166 28.17 -32.00 21.74
CA ALA A 166 29.30 -31.34 21.08
C ALA A 166 29.33 -31.49 19.55
N VAL A 167 28.88 -32.63 18.98
CA VAL A 167 28.84 -32.82 17.52
C VAL A 167 27.67 -32.04 16.92
N LYS A 168 26.54 -32.02 17.62
CA LYS A 168 25.36 -31.24 17.22
C LYS A 168 25.61 -29.73 17.27
N GLU A 169 26.28 -29.25 18.32
CA GLU A 169 26.72 -27.85 18.43
C GLU A 169 27.73 -27.49 17.34
N ARG A 170 28.67 -28.38 17.01
CA ARG A 170 29.65 -28.15 15.94
C ARG A 170 29.00 -28.10 14.54
N MET A 171 28.04 -28.98 14.25
CA MET A 171 27.27 -28.92 12.99
C MET A 171 26.39 -27.68 12.88
N LEU A 172 25.78 -27.24 13.99
CA LEU A 172 25.00 -26.00 14.01
C LEU A 172 25.89 -24.78 13.79
N ALA A 173 27.09 -24.75 14.39
CA ALA A 173 28.07 -23.69 14.17
C ALA A 173 28.55 -23.63 12.70
N GLU A 174 28.85 -24.77 12.08
CA GLU A 174 29.22 -24.83 10.64
C GLU A 174 28.07 -24.39 9.71
N LEU A 175 26.81 -24.69 10.08
CA LEU A 175 25.64 -24.24 9.32
C LEU A 175 25.42 -22.73 9.45
N ASP A 176 25.62 -22.18 10.64
CA ASP A 176 25.52 -20.74 10.90
C ASP A 176 26.61 -19.98 10.13
N GLU A 177 27.86 -20.47 10.17
CA GLU A 177 28.97 -19.89 9.42
C GLU A 177 28.71 -19.86 7.90
N ARG A 178 28.09 -20.91 7.35
CA ARG A 178 27.73 -20.98 5.92
C ARG A 178 26.50 -20.20 5.51
N LEU A 179 25.52 -20.04 6.41
CA LEU A 179 24.33 -19.22 6.14
C LEU A 179 24.65 -17.73 6.15
N PHE A 180 25.74 -17.33 6.81
CA PHE A 180 26.24 -15.96 6.86
C PHE A 180 27.51 -15.72 6.02
N GLU A 181 27.91 -16.67 5.17
CA GLU A 181 28.94 -16.39 4.16
C GLU A 181 28.45 -15.23 3.27
N PRO A 182 29.30 -14.20 3.06
CA PRO A 182 28.92 -13.08 2.22
C PRO A 182 28.55 -13.60 0.84
N TRP A 183 27.38 -13.18 0.39
CA TRP A 183 26.84 -13.53 -0.92
C TRP A 183 27.93 -13.28 -1.98
N PRO A 184 28.26 -14.26 -2.84
CA PRO A 184 29.35 -14.10 -3.79
C PRO A 184 29.17 -12.82 -4.62
N GLU A 185 30.24 -12.04 -4.74
CA GLU A 185 30.27 -10.65 -5.26
C GLU A 185 29.75 -10.49 -6.72
N GLY A 186 29.24 -11.53 -7.36
CA GLY A 186 28.59 -11.48 -8.67
C GLY A 186 27.10 -11.12 -8.67
N CYS A 187 26.41 -11.20 -7.52
CA CYS A 187 24.97 -10.90 -7.45
C CYS A 187 24.62 -9.42 -7.24
N ALA A 188 25.61 -8.55 -6.99
CA ALA A 188 25.41 -7.12 -6.84
C ALA A 188 25.12 -6.39 -8.18
N SER A 189 25.22 -7.06 -9.32
CA SER A 189 25.00 -6.47 -10.65
C SER A 189 23.53 -6.49 -11.13
N LEU A 190 22.58 -6.89 -10.26
CA LEU A 190 21.14 -6.94 -10.56
C LEU A 190 20.29 -5.96 -9.73
N CYS A 191 20.92 -4.98 -9.06
CA CYS A 191 20.25 -3.86 -8.41
C CYS A 191 20.56 -2.55 -9.14
#